data_AF-A0A819MZS5-F1
#
_entry.id   AF-A0A819MZS5-F1
#
_cell.length_a   1.000
_cell.length_b   1.000
_cell.length_c   1.000
_cell.angle_alpha   90.00
_cell.angle_beta   90.00
_cell.angle_gamma   90.00
#
_symmetry.space_group_name_H-M   'P 1'
#
loop_
_entity.id
_entity.type
_entity.pdbx_description
1 polymer ?
#
loop_
_entity_poly.entity_id
_entity_poly.type
_entity_poly.pdbx_seq_one_letter_code
_entity_poly.pdbx_strand_id
1 'polypeptide(L)'
;MGSVGKSMIVGVLLGILLTIVYYIYNNYRKTTKPEKYISAAQILGLKGYKSHEGRTISMQEQQEALLKIFQIAGYFNLFQIWHDLKFIGGIENFETIFERKSALLRASNADQPNPRIFNAKYLRENLFQSDDLDVQDVLDLLLYISQHAFSRCYGKERCELVSDDWLTTYAADYLYAARLLRLIDQEYPSLNEYDSAWIAGAARPALLKRIIFFNYCITVRRIKINDDILILAGERELWANIDGISPLVKETLMKIYLDKSSIDAISCSESTEDKAARIVEGKSYMLSLAEFAHIKLNQLDPFIEYKSKAECPHDQCCGRVYANYDKTEKLKLTETMMTRDLLRTYPINSSNNIDIIDTLAQKGVRPNTATTSRDAAERLIEKIMTGTYGEKKAFSILFCSNNPYTERQTLAAQQQVNEVLKKHHMIDKGYRIKIEGVGYSCSESLNIVHAELGALMAEKWKAAMTDVIHVSQRTPKRDLSSLLFQTRNHSAAVPE
;
A
#
# COMPACT_ATOMS: atom_id res chain seq x y z
N MET A 1 47.38 -62.40 -16.20
CA MET A 1 46.86 -61.24 -16.95
C MET A 1 45.48 -60.90 -16.41
N GLY A 2 45.30 -59.79 -15.68
CA GLY A 2 43.97 -59.48 -15.09
C GLY A 2 43.93 -58.33 -14.08
N SER A 3 45.09 -57.85 -13.60
CA SER A 3 45.15 -56.78 -12.59
C SER A 3 45.32 -55.37 -13.19
N VAL A 4 45.90 -55.25 -14.40
CA VAL A 4 46.23 -53.94 -14.99
C VAL A 4 44.99 -53.21 -15.56
N GLY A 5 44.00 -53.96 -16.07
CA GLY A 5 42.77 -53.38 -16.64
C GLY A 5 41.82 -52.76 -15.62
N LYS A 6 41.78 -53.27 -14.38
CA LYS A 6 40.90 -52.75 -13.32
C LYS A 6 41.39 -51.39 -12.79
N SER A 7 42.70 -51.21 -12.64
CA SER A 7 43.27 -49.95 -12.15
C SER A 7 43.10 -48.81 -13.15
N MET A 8 43.13 -49.12 -14.46
CA MET A 8 42.94 -48.12 -15.51
C MET A 8 41.48 -47.64 -15.60
N ILE A 9 40.50 -48.55 -15.44
CA ILE A 9 39.07 -48.21 -15.44
C ILE A 9 38.70 -47.37 -14.21
N VAL A 10 39.25 -47.69 -13.04
CA VAL A 10 39.04 -46.90 -11.81
C VAL A 10 39.65 -45.50 -11.93
N GLY A 11 40.84 -45.37 -12.53
CA GLY A 11 41.47 -44.07 -12.77
C GLY A 11 40.67 -43.16 -13.71
N VAL A 12 40.09 -43.72 -14.77
CA VAL A 12 39.24 -42.96 -15.72
C VAL A 12 37.92 -42.54 -15.07
N LEU A 13 37.27 -43.42 -14.30
CA LEU A 13 36.05 -43.08 -13.58
C LEU A 13 36.28 -42.00 -12.50
N LEU A 14 37.41 -42.06 -11.78
CA LEU A 14 37.78 -41.01 -10.81
C LEU A 14 38.04 -39.68 -11.51
N GLY A 15 38.71 -39.70 -12.67
CA GLY A 15 38.96 -38.51 -13.48
C GLY A 15 37.68 -37.85 -13.98
N ILE A 16 36.72 -38.64 -14.48
CA ILE A 16 35.41 -38.14 -14.90
C ILE A 16 34.64 -37.58 -13.70
N LEU A 17 34.62 -38.28 -12.56
CA LEU A 17 33.93 -37.81 -11.36
C LEU A 17 34.53 -36.50 -10.83
N LEU A 18 35.87 -36.40 -10.79
CA LEU A 18 36.56 -35.16 -10.40
C LEU A 18 36.31 -34.03 -11.38
N THR A 19 36.20 -34.31 -12.69
CA THR A 19 35.89 -33.29 -13.70
C THR A 19 34.44 -32.82 -13.58
N ILE A 20 33.49 -33.73 -13.30
CA ILE A 20 32.08 -33.39 -13.04
C ILE A 20 31.96 -32.60 -11.73
N VAL A 21 32.62 -33.04 -10.66
CA VAL A 21 32.64 -32.32 -9.37
C VAL A 21 33.31 -30.96 -9.50
N TYR A 22 34.40 -30.85 -10.25
CA TYR A 22 35.08 -29.59 -10.54
C TYR A 22 34.23 -28.67 -11.43
N TYR A 23 33.49 -29.21 -12.40
CA TYR A 23 32.55 -28.46 -13.25
C TYR A 23 31.34 -27.98 -12.45
N ILE A 24 30.77 -28.81 -11.57
CA ILE A 24 29.71 -28.45 -10.64
C ILE A 24 30.21 -27.39 -9.64
N TYR A 25 31.44 -27.55 -9.10
CA TYR A 25 32.05 -26.64 -8.14
C TYR A 25 32.45 -25.29 -8.76
N ASN A 26 32.92 -25.27 -10.01
CA ASN A 26 33.22 -24.03 -10.73
C ASN A 26 31.97 -23.32 -11.26
N ASN A 27 30.89 -24.04 -11.59
CA ASN A 27 29.59 -23.41 -11.77
C ASN A 27 28.97 -22.92 -10.44
N TYR A 28 29.49 -23.40 -9.30
CA TYR A 28 29.20 -22.88 -7.95
C TYR A 28 30.09 -21.70 -7.53
N ARG A 29 31.04 -21.25 -8.37
CA ARG A 29 31.69 -19.96 -8.14
C ARG A 29 30.62 -18.89 -8.27
N LYS A 30 30.19 -18.39 -7.11
CA LYS A 30 29.47 -17.13 -6.90
C LYS A 30 29.82 -16.16 -8.01
N THR A 31 28.88 -15.96 -8.92
CA THR A 31 28.87 -14.81 -9.80
C THR A 31 28.99 -13.59 -8.89
N THR A 32 30.11 -12.88 -8.96
CA THR A 32 30.36 -11.64 -8.22
C THR A 32 29.53 -10.46 -8.72
N LYS A 33 28.55 -10.73 -9.61
CA LYS A 33 27.57 -9.75 -10.07
C LYS A 33 26.50 -9.59 -8.98
N PRO A 34 26.07 -8.35 -8.67
CA PRO A 34 25.00 -8.16 -7.70
C PRO A 34 23.75 -8.93 -8.14
N GLU A 35 23.23 -9.76 -7.24
CA GLU A 35 21.98 -10.49 -7.45
C GLU A 35 20.87 -9.45 -7.78
N LYS A 36 20.40 -9.45 -9.03
CA LYS A 36 19.60 -8.34 -9.58
C LYS A 36 18.25 -8.21 -8.89
N TYR A 37 17.64 -9.33 -8.51
CA TYR A 37 16.46 -9.35 -7.64
C TYR A 37 16.72 -8.66 -6.30
N ILE A 38 17.80 -9.02 -5.60
CA ILE A 38 18.14 -8.41 -4.30
C ILE A 38 18.33 -6.90 -4.46
N SER A 39 19.04 -6.48 -5.52
CA SER A 39 19.30 -5.07 -5.79
C SER A 39 17.99 -4.31 -6.07
N ALA A 40 17.13 -4.85 -6.92
CA ALA A 40 15.82 -4.27 -7.21
C ALA A 40 14.94 -4.19 -5.95
N ALA A 41 14.86 -5.26 -5.18
CA ALA A 41 14.09 -5.30 -3.95
C ALA A 41 14.60 -4.29 -2.90
N GLN A 42 15.92 -4.15 -2.76
CA GLN A 42 16.53 -3.12 -1.91
C GLN A 42 16.18 -1.71 -2.39
N ILE A 43 16.22 -1.44 -3.70
CA ILE A 43 15.84 -0.15 -4.28
C ILE A 43 14.36 0.17 -3.97
N LEU A 44 13.49 -0.84 -3.97
CA LEU A 44 12.07 -0.71 -3.55
C LEU A 44 11.89 -0.59 -2.02
N GLY A 45 12.98 -0.54 -1.24
CA GLY A 45 12.93 -0.36 0.20
C GLY A 45 12.70 -1.64 1.01
N LEU A 46 12.85 -2.82 0.40
CA LEU A 46 12.82 -4.11 1.10
C LEU A 46 14.19 -4.38 1.74
N LYS A 47 14.53 -3.59 2.77
CA LYS A 47 15.85 -3.53 3.43
C LYS A 47 15.86 -4.15 4.83
N GLY A 48 14.75 -4.75 5.27
CA GLY A 48 14.54 -5.16 6.66
C GLY A 48 14.14 -3.98 7.54
N TYR A 49 13.66 -4.28 8.75
CA TYR A 49 13.24 -3.29 9.74
C TYR A 49 13.22 -3.89 11.15
N LYS A 50 13.15 -3.02 12.16
CA LYS A 50 12.90 -3.44 13.55
C LYS A 50 11.41 -3.28 13.83
N SER A 51 10.74 -4.36 14.20
CA SER A 51 9.35 -4.30 14.64
C SER A 51 9.23 -3.59 15.99
N HIS A 52 8.01 -3.14 16.31
CA HIS A 52 7.74 -2.51 17.59
C HIS A 52 7.93 -3.45 18.79
N GLU A 53 7.77 -4.76 18.58
CA GLU A 53 8.04 -5.81 19.56
C GLU A 53 9.54 -6.08 19.76
N GLY A 54 10.42 -5.34 19.06
CA GLY A 54 11.87 -5.48 19.13
C GLY A 54 12.44 -6.59 18.26
N ARG A 55 11.60 -7.36 17.53
CA ARG A 55 12.07 -8.34 16.54
C ARG A 55 12.70 -7.61 15.35
N THR A 56 13.92 -7.98 15.01
CA THR A 56 14.55 -7.50 13.77
C THR A 56 14.15 -8.42 12.64
N ILE A 57 13.46 -7.87 11.64
CA ILE A 57 13.19 -8.55 10.37
C ILE A 57 14.35 -8.24 9.43
N SER A 58 15.05 -9.28 9.00
CA SER A 58 16.14 -9.15 8.05
C SER A 58 15.66 -8.76 6.67
N MET A 59 16.56 -8.19 5.88
CA MET A 59 16.33 -7.93 4.46
C MET A 59 15.93 -9.20 3.70
N GLN A 60 16.60 -10.31 3.99
CA GLN A 60 16.35 -11.60 3.35
C GLN A 60 14.94 -12.10 3.65
N GLU A 61 14.50 -12.06 4.92
CA GLU A 61 13.13 -12.44 5.31
C GLU A 61 12.08 -11.60 4.58
N GLN A 62 12.29 -10.28 4.48
CA GLN A 62 11.35 -9.37 3.83
C GLN A 62 11.26 -9.64 2.31
N GLN A 63 12.39 -9.88 1.65
CA GLN A 63 12.44 -10.20 0.23
C GLN A 63 11.78 -11.56 -0.06
N GLU A 64 12.12 -12.58 0.72
CA GLU A 64 11.51 -13.91 0.62
C GLU A 64 9.99 -13.88 0.88
N ALA A 65 9.51 -12.98 1.74
CA ALA A 65 8.08 -12.76 1.96
C ALA A 65 7.36 -12.24 0.70
N LEU A 66 7.96 -11.30 -0.05
CA LEU A 66 7.39 -10.84 -1.32
C LEU A 66 7.27 -11.98 -2.33
N LEU A 67 8.32 -12.80 -2.47
CA LEU A 67 8.28 -13.97 -3.36
C LEU A 67 7.20 -14.98 -2.96
N LYS A 68 7.00 -15.20 -1.64
CA LYS A 68 5.93 -16.08 -1.14
C LYS A 68 4.55 -15.55 -1.49
N ILE A 69 4.32 -14.24 -1.36
CA ILE A 69 3.04 -13.64 -1.77
C ILE A 69 2.80 -13.85 -3.27
N PHE A 70 3.81 -13.63 -4.11
CA PHE A 70 3.69 -13.87 -5.56
C PHE A 70 3.41 -15.33 -5.89
N GLN A 71 4.05 -16.28 -5.20
CA GLN A 71 3.77 -17.71 -5.38
C GLN A 71 2.34 -18.07 -4.93
N ILE A 72 1.91 -17.62 -3.75
CA ILE A 72 0.58 -17.91 -3.20
C ILE A 72 -0.52 -17.36 -4.10
N ALA A 73 -0.34 -16.13 -4.61
CA ALA A 73 -1.28 -15.49 -5.54
C ALA A 73 -1.21 -16.08 -6.97
N GLY A 74 -0.37 -17.09 -7.20
CA GLY A 74 -0.28 -17.81 -8.47
C GLY A 74 0.54 -17.11 -9.55
N TYR A 75 1.26 -16.03 -9.24
CA TYR A 75 2.01 -15.24 -10.23
C TYR A 75 3.24 -15.95 -10.77
N PHE A 76 3.67 -17.03 -10.12
CA PHE A 76 4.78 -17.86 -10.55
C PHE A 76 4.37 -19.10 -11.33
N ASN A 77 3.08 -19.24 -11.67
CA ASN A 77 2.68 -20.25 -12.64
C ASN A 77 3.34 -19.92 -14.00
N LEU A 78 3.71 -20.95 -14.77
CA LEU A 78 4.52 -20.77 -15.97
C LEU A 78 3.80 -19.95 -17.05
N PHE A 79 2.48 -20.11 -17.17
CA PHE A 79 1.68 -19.33 -18.10
C PHE A 79 1.70 -17.83 -17.78
N GLN A 80 1.54 -17.48 -16.50
CA GLN A 80 1.55 -16.10 -16.02
C GLN A 80 2.92 -15.46 -16.19
N ILE A 81 4.00 -16.19 -15.91
CA ILE A 81 5.36 -15.68 -16.10
C ILE A 81 5.68 -15.47 -17.57
N TRP A 82 5.26 -16.39 -18.44
CA TRP A 82 5.37 -16.22 -19.87
C TRP A 82 4.65 -14.94 -20.32
N HIS A 83 3.40 -14.79 -19.88
CA HIS A 83 2.55 -13.63 -20.17
C HIS A 83 3.23 -12.33 -19.69
N ASP A 84 3.70 -12.28 -18.45
CA ASP A 84 4.26 -11.07 -17.86
C ASP A 84 5.57 -10.65 -18.52
N LEU A 85 6.47 -11.60 -18.81
CA LEU A 85 7.71 -11.32 -19.53
C LEU A 85 7.45 -10.85 -20.96
N LYS A 86 6.42 -11.37 -21.63
CA LYS A 86 6.06 -10.95 -22.98
C LYS A 86 5.45 -9.54 -22.99
N PHE A 87 4.52 -9.27 -22.09
CA PHE A 87 3.69 -8.05 -22.15
C PHE A 87 4.26 -6.85 -21.41
N ILE A 88 5.21 -7.04 -20.48
CA ILE A 88 5.97 -5.90 -19.93
C ILE A 88 6.76 -5.16 -21.02
N GLY A 89 7.06 -5.84 -22.13
CA GLY A 89 7.71 -5.26 -23.31
C GLY A 89 9.19 -4.92 -23.10
N GLY A 90 9.91 -4.74 -24.21
CA GLY A 90 11.32 -4.33 -24.19
C GLY A 90 12.30 -5.38 -23.64
N ILE A 91 11.90 -6.66 -23.61
CA ILE A 91 12.76 -7.79 -23.23
C ILE A 91 13.23 -8.49 -24.50
N GLU A 92 14.53 -8.43 -24.78
CA GLU A 92 15.17 -9.17 -25.88
C GLU A 92 15.30 -10.67 -25.51
N ASN A 93 15.25 -11.58 -26.49
CA ASN A 93 15.38 -13.03 -26.28
C ASN A 93 14.39 -13.61 -25.25
N PHE A 94 13.13 -13.15 -25.29
CA PHE A 94 12.12 -13.48 -24.29
C PHE A 94 11.95 -15.00 -24.09
N GLU A 95 12.01 -15.81 -25.15
CA GLU A 95 11.85 -17.27 -25.08
C GLU A 95 12.96 -17.89 -24.23
N THR A 96 14.22 -17.53 -24.50
CA THR A 96 15.38 -18.00 -23.73
C THR A 96 15.32 -17.54 -22.27
N ILE A 97 14.87 -16.30 -22.03
CA ILE A 97 14.69 -15.79 -20.66
C ILE A 97 13.61 -16.60 -19.96
N PHE A 98 12.47 -16.82 -20.61
CA PHE A 98 11.36 -17.59 -20.07
C PHE A 98 11.77 -19.02 -19.72
N GLU A 99 12.48 -19.73 -20.60
CA GLU A 99 12.98 -21.08 -20.35
C GLU A 99 13.88 -21.12 -19.11
N ARG A 100 14.83 -20.18 -19.03
CA ARG A 100 15.74 -20.07 -17.87
C ARG A 100 14.98 -19.77 -16.58
N LYS A 101 14.00 -18.87 -16.59
CA LYS A 101 13.20 -18.56 -15.39
C LYS A 101 12.29 -19.72 -15.01
N SER A 102 11.68 -20.40 -15.98
CA SER A 102 10.86 -21.59 -15.75
C SER A 102 11.64 -22.71 -15.06
N ALA A 103 12.90 -22.93 -15.47
CA ALA A 103 13.77 -23.89 -14.81
C ALA A 103 14.04 -23.53 -13.33
N LEU A 104 14.26 -22.25 -13.02
CA LEU A 104 14.44 -21.78 -11.64
C LEU A 104 13.16 -21.90 -10.81
N LEU A 105 12.00 -21.57 -11.40
CA LEU A 105 10.71 -21.69 -10.72
C LEU A 105 10.44 -23.15 -10.35
N ARG A 106 10.65 -24.09 -11.28
CA ARG A 106 10.56 -25.54 -11.02
C ARG A 106 11.53 -26.01 -9.94
N ALA A 107 12.81 -25.62 -10.03
CA ALA A 107 13.81 -26.00 -9.03
C ALA A 107 13.50 -25.48 -7.62
N SER A 108 12.79 -24.36 -7.53
CA SER A 108 12.32 -23.79 -6.26
C SER A 108 10.96 -24.31 -5.80
N ASN A 109 10.24 -25.09 -6.62
CA ASN A 109 8.82 -25.43 -6.45
C ASN A 109 7.88 -24.20 -6.38
N ALA A 110 8.22 -23.12 -7.09
CA ALA A 110 7.42 -21.90 -7.14
C ALA A 110 6.23 -21.99 -8.12
N ASP A 111 6.30 -22.86 -9.12
CA ASP A 111 5.30 -22.99 -10.19
C ASP A 111 4.13 -23.92 -9.83
N GLN A 112 4.10 -24.41 -8.59
CA GLN A 112 3.05 -25.30 -8.08
C GLN A 112 2.23 -24.63 -6.96
N PRO A 113 0.98 -25.08 -6.71
CA PRO A 113 0.05 -24.34 -5.85
C PRO A 113 0.41 -24.33 -4.35
N ASN A 114 1.18 -25.29 -3.84
CA ASN A 114 1.39 -25.45 -2.40
C ASN A 114 2.58 -24.58 -1.88
N PRO A 115 2.35 -23.48 -1.16
CA PRO A 115 3.42 -22.60 -0.67
C PRO A 115 4.40 -23.27 0.29
N ARG A 116 4.04 -24.40 0.91
CA ARG A 116 4.85 -25.01 1.98
C ARG A 116 6.11 -25.71 1.45
N ILE A 117 6.12 -26.10 0.18
CA ILE A 117 7.30 -26.71 -0.45
C ILE A 117 8.10 -25.72 -1.29
N PHE A 118 7.65 -24.47 -1.39
CA PHE A 118 8.33 -23.40 -2.12
C PHE A 118 9.59 -22.95 -1.38
N ASN A 119 10.74 -23.09 -2.05
CA ASN A 119 12.04 -22.64 -1.57
C ASN A 119 12.31 -21.18 -1.99
N ALA A 120 11.69 -20.25 -1.26
CA ALA A 120 11.83 -18.80 -1.50
C ALA A 120 13.29 -18.32 -1.42
N LYS A 121 14.11 -18.91 -0.55
CA LYS A 121 15.54 -18.60 -0.44
C LYS A 121 16.29 -18.93 -1.72
N TYR A 122 16.10 -20.15 -2.24
CA TYR A 122 16.72 -20.56 -3.51
C TYR A 122 16.29 -19.62 -4.64
N LEU A 123 14.99 -19.29 -4.72
CA LEU A 123 14.52 -18.36 -5.75
C LEU A 123 15.13 -16.97 -5.57
N ARG A 124 15.15 -16.38 -4.37
CA ARG A 124 15.79 -15.08 -4.10
C ARG A 124 17.23 -15.02 -4.60
N GLU A 125 18.00 -16.07 -4.30
CA GLU A 125 19.43 -16.11 -4.62
C GLU A 125 19.67 -16.30 -6.12
N ASN A 126 18.82 -17.04 -6.84
CA ASN A 126 19.07 -17.43 -8.23
C ASN A 126 18.24 -16.65 -9.27
N LEU A 127 17.15 -16.00 -8.86
CA LEU A 127 16.26 -15.27 -9.75
C LEU A 127 16.98 -14.03 -10.32
N PHE A 128 16.97 -13.92 -11.64
CA PHE A 128 17.62 -12.82 -12.39
C PHE A 128 19.14 -12.71 -12.24
N GLN A 129 19.87 -13.81 -12.01
CA GLN A 129 21.34 -13.81 -12.06
C GLN A 129 21.94 -13.67 -13.47
N SER A 130 21.19 -14.02 -14.53
CA SER A 130 21.66 -13.95 -15.92
C SER A 130 21.81 -12.52 -16.42
N ASP A 131 22.66 -12.30 -17.44
CA ASP A 131 22.89 -10.97 -18.03
C ASP A 131 21.71 -10.42 -18.83
N ASP A 132 20.68 -11.24 -19.05
CA ASP A 132 19.59 -10.96 -19.99
C ASP A 132 18.61 -9.86 -19.53
N LEU A 133 18.55 -9.54 -18.24
CA LEU A 133 17.71 -8.47 -17.67
C LEU A 133 18.56 -7.62 -16.74
N ASP A 134 18.51 -6.29 -16.78
CA ASP A 134 19.21 -5.47 -15.78
C ASP A 134 18.36 -5.20 -14.53
N VAL A 135 18.92 -4.46 -13.56
CA VAL A 135 18.23 -4.17 -12.30
C VAL A 135 16.93 -3.39 -12.54
N GLN A 136 16.88 -2.53 -13.56
CA GLN A 136 15.68 -1.77 -13.88
C GLN A 136 14.60 -2.66 -14.49
N ASP A 137 14.97 -3.59 -15.38
CA ASP A 137 14.00 -4.58 -15.89
C ASP A 137 13.38 -5.40 -14.76
N VAL A 138 14.19 -5.76 -13.74
CA VAL A 138 13.68 -6.48 -12.57
C VAL A 138 12.78 -5.60 -11.70
N LEU A 139 13.12 -4.32 -11.50
CA LEU A 139 12.26 -3.35 -10.79
C LEU A 139 10.89 -3.22 -11.47
N ASP A 140 10.89 -3.03 -12.78
CA ASP A 140 9.69 -2.89 -13.58
C ASP A 140 8.86 -4.17 -13.52
N LEU A 141 9.49 -5.35 -13.56
CA LEU A 141 8.81 -6.63 -13.47
C LEU A 141 8.19 -6.88 -12.10
N LEU A 142 8.88 -6.52 -11.01
CA LEU A 142 8.30 -6.60 -9.66
C LEU A 142 7.07 -5.71 -9.52
N LEU A 143 7.10 -4.49 -10.06
CA LEU A 143 5.91 -3.64 -10.14
C LEU A 143 4.82 -4.31 -10.98
N TYR A 144 5.14 -4.69 -12.22
CA TYR A 144 4.18 -5.25 -13.18
C TYR A 144 3.43 -6.48 -12.64
N ILE A 145 4.16 -7.40 -12.00
CA ILE A 145 3.60 -8.59 -11.36
C ILE A 145 2.71 -8.20 -10.17
N SER A 146 3.18 -7.27 -9.32
CA SER A 146 2.39 -6.80 -8.16
C SER A 146 1.07 -6.15 -8.56
N GLN A 147 0.97 -5.61 -9.77
CA GLN A 147 -0.23 -5.00 -10.30
C GLN A 147 -1.31 -6.01 -10.71
N HIS A 148 -1.01 -7.32 -10.73
CA HIS A 148 -2.06 -8.35 -10.86
C HIS A 148 -2.95 -8.44 -9.61
N ALA A 149 -2.50 -7.89 -8.47
CA ALA A 149 -3.25 -7.90 -7.23
C ALA A 149 -4.60 -7.19 -7.32
N PHE A 150 -4.85 -6.49 -8.43
CA PHE A 150 -6.07 -5.75 -8.62
C PHE A 150 -7.25 -6.56 -9.12
N SER A 151 -7.14 -7.78 -9.69
CA SER A 151 -8.25 -8.65 -10.17
C SER A 151 -9.63 -7.98 -10.38
N ARG A 152 -9.66 -6.80 -11.03
CA ARG A 152 -10.76 -5.84 -10.93
C ARG A 152 -11.47 -5.75 -12.27
N CYS A 153 -12.79 -5.78 -12.21
CA CYS A 153 -13.62 -5.29 -13.30
C CYS A 153 -13.79 -3.77 -13.18
N TYR A 154 -14.07 -3.10 -14.31
CA TYR A 154 -14.37 -1.67 -14.34
C TYR A 154 -15.47 -1.31 -13.31
N GLY A 155 -15.24 -0.26 -12.50
CA GLY A 155 -16.23 0.29 -11.56
C GLY A 155 -16.24 -0.28 -10.14
N LYS A 156 -15.40 -1.26 -9.82
CA LYS A 156 -15.23 -1.79 -8.45
C LYS A 156 -14.12 -1.05 -7.71
N GLU A 157 -14.27 -0.73 -6.42
CA GLU A 157 -13.23 -0.16 -5.53
C GLU A 157 -12.11 -1.20 -5.22
N ARG A 158 -10.97 -0.77 -4.67
CA ARG A 158 -9.80 -1.67 -4.42
C ARG A 158 -10.14 -2.83 -3.49
N CYS A 159 -11.11 -2.63 -2.60
CA CYS A 159 -11.57 -3.61 -1.64
C CYS A 159 -12.55 -4.65 -2.20
N GLU A 160 -12.96 -4.51 -3.46
CA GLU A 160 -14.04 -5.30 -4.09
C GLU A 160 -13.48 -6.35 -5.07
N LEU A 161 -12.33 -6.96 -4.74
CA LEU A 161 -11.76 -8.08 -5.50
C LEU A 161 -12.69 -9.32 -5.48
N VAL A 162 -12.62 -10.14 -6.54
CA VAL A 162 -13.22 -11.48 -6.57
C VAL A 162 -12.42 -12.42 -5.68
N SER A 163 -13.07 -13.30 -4.93
CA SER A 163 -12.37 -14.29 -4.11
C SER A 163 -11.79 -15.40 -4.99
N ASP A 164 -10.48 -15.53 -5.03
CA ASP A 164 -9.79 -16.70 -5.55
C ASP A 164 -9.67 -17.78 -4.45
N ASP A 165 -9.58 -19.05 -4.84
CA ASP A 165 -9.47 -20.19 -3.90
C ASP A 165 -8.27 -20.05 -2.94
N TRP A 166 -7.16 -19.47 -3.41
CA TRP A 166 -5.95 -19.26 -2.59
C TRP A 166 -6.18 -18.34 -1.40
N LEU A 167 -7.11 -17.37 -1.50
CA LEU A 167 -7.46 -16.45 -0.40
C LEU A 167 -8.06 -17.19 0.79
N THR A 168 -8.64 -18.36 0.57
CA THR A 168 -9.20 -19.21 1.63
C THR A 168 -8.20 -20.29 2.04
N THR A 169 -7.61 -21.00 1.08
CA THR A 169 -6.72 -22.15 1.36
C THR A 169 -5.41 -21.76 2.04
N TYR A 170 -4.81 -20.63 1.66
CA TYR A 170 -3.47 -20.22 2.10
C TYR A 170 -3.47 -18.89 2.86
N ALA A 171 -4.61 -18.50 3.42
CA ALA A 171 -4.78 -17.23 4.13
C ALA A 171 -3.72 -17.01 5.23
N ALA A 172 -3.46 -18.03 6.04
CA ALA A 172 -2.50 -17.94 7.15
C ALA A 172 -1.06 -17.74 6.66
N ASP A 173 -0.64 -18.47 5.63
CA ASP A 173 0.68 -18.35 5.02
C ASP A 173 0.87 -16.97 4.37
N TYR A 174 -0.17 -16.47 3.70
CA TYR A 174 -0.18 -15.12 3.12
C TYR A 174 -0.07 -14.05 4.21
N LEU A 175 -0.91 -14.11 5.25
CA LEU A 175 -0.91 -13.13 6.33
C LEU A 175 0.44 -13.10 7.06
N TYR A 176 1.09 -14.25 7.24
CA TYR A 176 2.44 -14.30 7.79
C TYR A 176 3.44 -13.54 6.90
N ALA A 177 3.41 -13.76 5.58
CA ALA A 177 4.26 -13.01 4.65
C ALA A 177 3.92 -11.50 4.65
N ALA A 178 2.64 -11.14 4.73
CA ALA A 178 2.18 -9.76 4.79
C ALA A 178 2.67 -9.03 6.05
N ARG A 179 2.79 -9.71 7.21
CA ARG A 179 3.44 -9.17 8.42
C ARG A 179 4.87 -8.77 8.16
N LEU A 180 5.65 -9.66 7.54
CA LEU A 180 7.06 -9.42 7.20
C LEU A 180 7.24 -8.27 6.22
N LEU A 181 6.19 -7.90 5.48
CA LEU A 181 6.17 -6.73 4.59
C LEU A 181 5.60 -5.47 5.25
N ARG A 182 5.30 -5.48 6.57
CA ARG A 182 4.65 -4.39 7.31
C ARG A 182 3.24 -4.01 6.82
N LEU A 183 2.54 -4.93 6.17
CA LEU A 183 1.20 -4.63 5.66
C LEU A 183 0.10 -4.77 6.70
N ILE A 184 0.33 -5.45 7.83
CA ILE A 184 -0.77 -5.76 8.76
C ILE A 184 -0.48 -5.45 10.23
N ASP A 185 0.77 -5.47 10.66
CA ASP A 185 1.11 -5.24 12.07
C ASP A 185 1.05 -3.77 12.42
N GLN A 186 0.80 -3.45 13.68
CA GLN A 186 0.79 -2.07 14.17
C GLN A 186 2.16 -1.37 14.01
N GLU A 187 2.11 -0.07 13.70
CA GLU A 187 3.26 0.82 13.55
C GLU A 187 3.19 1.98 14.54
N TYR A 188 4.19 2.06 15.42
CA TYR A 188 4.28 3.10 16.45
C TYR A 188 5.26 4.22 16.07
N PRO A 189 5.07 5.43 16.63
CA PRO A 189 6.03 6.52 16.49
C PRO A 189 7.41 6.14 17.02
N SER A 190 8.45 6.41 16.25
CA SER A 190 9.85 6.20 16.64
C SER A 190 10.48 7.42 17.34
N LEU A 191 9.88 8.61 17.19
CA LEU A 191 10.26 9.82 17.91
C LEU A 191 9.28 10.08 19.05
N ASN A 192 9.75 10.74 20.11
CA ASN A 192 8.87 11.20 21.20
C ASN A 192 8.26 12.58 20.92
N GLU A 193 8.75 13.29 19.90
CA GLU A 193 8.37 14.65 19.59
C GLU A 193 8.36 14.89 18.07
N TYR A 194 7.31 15.57 17.60
CA TYR A 194 7.10 15.95 16.21
C TYR A 194 6.70 17.41 16.10
N ASP A 195 6.97 18.00 14.94
CA ASP A 195 6.60 19.39 14.66
C ASP A 195 5.12 19.55 14.38
N SER A 196 4.55 18.65 13.58
CA SER A 196 3.13 18.63 13.26
C SER A 196 2.65 17.17 13.20
N ALA A 197 1.35 16.98 13.33
CA ALA A 197 0.72 15.69 13.11
C ALA A 197 -0.36 15.79 12.03
N TRP A 198 -0.38 14.86 11.10
CA TRP A 198 -1.35 14.76 10.02
C TRP A 198 -2.14 13.46 10.16
N ILE A 199 -3.45 13.55 10.34
CA ILE A 199 -4.35 12.40 10.37
C ILE A 199 -4.95 12.24 8.98
N ALA A 200 -4.66 11.10 8.33
CA ALA A 200 -5.17 10.83 7.00
C ALA A 200 -6.71 10.76 7.00
N GLY A 201 -7.34 11.35 5.98
CA GLY A 201 -8.79 11.23 5.74
C GLY A 201 -9.21 9.83 5.31
N ALA A 202 -10.45 9.47 5.60
CA ALA A 202 -11.08 8.20 5.27
C ALA A 202 -12.60 8.26 5.47
N ALA A 203 -13.28 7.16 5.12
CA ALA A 203 -14.65 6.91 5.57
C ALA A 203 -14.77 7.00 7.09
N ARG A 204 -15.97 7.36 7.58
CA ARG A 204 -16.25 7.60 9.00
C ARG A 204 -15.69 6.55 9.97
N PRO A 205 -15.87 5.23 9.76
CA PRO A 205 -15.38 4.23 10.71
C PRO A 205 -13.86 4.30 10.83
N ALA A 206 -13.15 4.30 9.69
CA ALA A 206 -11.70 4.34 9.66
C ALA A 206 -11.13 5.67 10.19
N LEU A 207 -11.76 6.81 9.89
CA LEU A 207 -11.33 8.09 10.43
C LEU A 207 -11.49 8.15 11.96
N LEU A 208 -12.62 7.66 12.50
CA LEU A 208 -12.80 7.55 13.95
C LEU A 208 -11.72 6.66 14.59
N LYS A 209 -11.43 5.50 13.98
CA LYS A 209 -10.35 4.61 14.43
C LYS A 209 -8.99 5.32 14.46
N ARG A 210 -8.67 6.13 13.44
CA ARG A 210 -7.44 6.94 13.38
C ARG A 210 -7.40 8.03 14.45
N ILE A 211 -8.51 8.72 14.71
CA ILE A 211 -8.61 9.71 15.80
C ILE A 211 -8.35 9.04 17.16
N ILE A 212 -8.95 7.87 17.40
CA ILE A 212 -8.74 7.09 18.64
C ILE A 212 -7.27 6.68 18.78
N PHE A 213 -6.68 6.11 17.73
CA PHE A 213 -5.28 5.71 17.72
C PHE A 213 -4.32 6.89 17.93
N PHE A 214 -4.58 8.03 17.29
CA PHE A 214 -3.81 9.25 17.48
C PHE A 214 -3.91 9.77 18.92
N ASN A 215 -5.12 9.79 19.49
CA ASN A 215 -5.33 10.13 20.90
C ASN A 215 -4.57 9.21 21.85
N TYR A 216 -4.56 7.90 21.57
CA TYR A 216 -3.75 6.94 22.32
C TYR A 216 -2.25 7.27 22.23
N CYS A 217 -1.74 7.66 21.06
CA CYS A 217 -0.35 8.07 20.88
C CYS A 217 0.01 9.30 21.74
N ILE A 218 -0.78 10.37 21.69
CA ILE A 218 -0.45 11.60 22.42
C ILE A 218 -0.69 11.47 23.94
N THR A 219 -1.70 10.69 24.37
CA THR A 219 -2.07 10.61 25.80
C THR A 219 -1.37 9.47 26.54
N VAL A 220 -1.28 8.27 25.97
CA VAL A 220 -0.72 7.09 26.64
C VAL A 220 0.76 6.93 26.30
N ARG A 221 1.11 7.05 25.01
CA ARG A 221 2.52 7.00 24.57
C ARG A 221 3.25 8.32 24.78
N ARG A 222 2.55 9.39 25.20
CA ARG A 222 3.10 10.71 25.53
C ARG A 222 3.88 11.36 24.39
N ILE A 223 3.43 11.13 23.16
CA ILE A 223 4.02 11.76 21.98
C ILE A 223 3.65 13.24 21.97
N LYS A 224 4.67 14.09 21.91
CA LYS A 224 4.49 15.55 21.88
C LYS A 224 4.37 16.04 20.44
N ILE A 225 3.36 16.86 20.16
CA ILE A 225 3.23 17.62 18.92
C ILE A 225 3.47 19.09 19.25
N ASN A 226 4.35 19.76 18.53
CA ASN A 226 4.74 21.14 18.85
C ASN A 226 3.82 22.20 18.26
N ASP A 227 3.07 21.85 17.22
CA ASP A 227 2.26 22.81 16.46
C ASP A 227 0.93 22.16 16.00
N ASP A 228 0.41 22.57 14.85
CA ASP A 228 -0.86 22.14 14.29
C ASP A 228 -1.01 20.61 14.18
N ILE A 229 -2.19 20.14 14.55
CA ILE A 229 -2.72 18.82 14.22
C ILE A 229 -3.70 19.01 13.07
N LEU A 230 -3.38 18.44 11.91
CA LEU A 230 -4.17 18.57 10.70
C LEU A 230 -4.92 17.27 10.40
N ILE A 231 -6.22 17.35 10.12
CA ILE A 231 -6.97 16.24 9.55
C ILE A 231 -7.12 16.46 8.05
N LEU A 232 -6.66 15.49 7.27
CA LEU A 232 -6.56 15.56 5.81
C LEU A 232 -7.86 15.10 5.15
N ALA A 233 -8.89 15.95 5.18
CA ALA A 233 -10.20 15.68 4.59
C ALA A 233 -10.34 16.30 3.18
N GLY A 234 -11.53 16.19 2.60
CA GLY A 234 -11.85 16.91 1.37
C GLY A 234 -13.30 16.75 0.95
N GLU A 235 -13.62 17.29 -0.22
CA GLU A 235 -14.95 17.25 -0.84
C GLU A 235 -15.34 15.87 -1.41
N ARG A 236 -15.09 14.79 -0.66
CA ARG A 236 -15.67 13.48 -0.95
C ARG A 236 -17.09 13.43 -0.41
N GLU A 237 -18.06 13.17 -1.29
CA GLU A 237 -19.44 12.93 -0.89
C GLU A 237 -19.59 11.68 0.00
N LEU A 238 -20.44 11.78 1.03
CA LEU A 238 -20.69 10.67 1.97
C LEU A 238 -21.60 9.59 1.36
N TRP A 239 -21.38 8.35 1.76
CA TRP A 239 -22.19 7.19 1.35
C TRP A 239 -22.64 6.40 2.57
N ALA A 240 -23.95 6.17 2.71
CA ALA A 240 -24.50 5.49 3.88
C ALA A 240 -23.92 4.08 4.09
N ASN A 241 -23.62 3.37 2.99
CA ASN A 241 -23.10 2.00 3.06
C ASN A 241 -21.59 1.90 3.38
N ILE A 242 -20.86 3.02 3.40
CA ILE A 242 -19.41 3.08 3.70
C ILE A 242 -19.12 3.93 4.94
N ASP A 243 -19.84 5.04 5.11
CA ASP A 243 -19.69 5.97 6.23
C ASP A 243 -20.59 5.62 7.43
N GLY A 244 -21.50 4.65 7.28
CA GLY A 244 -22.19 4.07 8.44
C GLY A 244 -21.24 3.26 9.33
N ILE A 245 -21.52 3.20 10.63
CA ILE A 245 -20.81 2.37 11.60
C ILE A 245 -21.84 1.42 12.22
N SER A 246 -21.57 0.10 12.23
CA SER A 246 -22.51 -0.82 12.90
C SER A 246 -22.61 -0.47 14.40
N PRO A 247 -23.78 -0.59 15.03
CA PRO A 247 -23.97 -0.16 16.43
C PRO A 247 -22.98 -0.78 17.41
N LEU A 248 -22.70 -2.08 17.26
CA LEU A 248 -21.74 -2.80 18.10
C LEU A 248 -20.32 -2.25 17.94
N VAL A 249 -19.89 -1.99 16.69
CA VAL A 249 -18.57 -1.40 16.44
C VAL A 249 -18.50 0.02 17.01
N LYS A 250 -19.57 0.81 16.87
CA LYS A 250 -19.64 2.17 17.41
C LYS A 250 -19.51 2.20 18.93
N GLU A 251 -20.25 1.34 19.63
CA GLU A 251 -20.17 1.19 21.09
C GLU A 251 -18.76 0.77 21.53
N THR A 252 -18.17 -0.19 20.82
CA THR A 252 -16.81 -0.67 21.06
C THR A 252 -15.77 0.45 20.90
N LEU A 253 -15.85 1.20 19.80
CA LEU A 253 -14.94 2.33 19.56
C LEU A 253 -15.11 3.44 20.60
N MET A 254 -16.34 3.72 21.01
CA MET A 254 -16.62 4.67 22.09
C MET A 254 -16.00 4.22 23.41
N LYS A 255 -16.10 2.93 23.75
CA LYS A 255 -15.45 2.38 24.95
C LYS A 255 -13.93 2.51 24.88
N ILE A 256 -13.30 2.12 23.77
CA ILE A 256 -11.84 2.25 23.58
C ILE A 256 -11.40 3.71 23.75
N TYR A 257 -12.15 4.64 23.15
CA TYR A 257 -11.88 6.07 23.24
C TYR A 257 -11.92 6.58 24.69
N LEU A 258 -12.98 6.23 25.44
CA LEU A 258 -13.14 6.62 26.84
C LEU A 258 -12.08 5.99 27.75
N ASP A 259 -11.78 4.72 27.54
CA ASP A 259 -10.80 3.95 28.32
C ASP A 259 -9.35 4.28 27.95
N LYS A 260 -9.12 5.08 26.88
CA LYS A 260 -7.80 5.37 26.30
C LYS A 260 -6.99 4.09 26.00
N SER A 261 -7.67 3.06 25.54
CA SER A 261 -7.07 1.76 25.25
C SER A 261 -6.49 1.71 23.84
N SER A 262 -5.63 0.71 23.57
CA SER A 262 -5.18 0.45 22.20
C SER A 262 -6.36 -0.04 21.38
N ILE A 263 -6.48 0.47 20.16
CA ILE A 263 -7.52 0.03 19.22
C ILE A 263 -7.35 -1.42 18.77
N ASP A 264 -6.12 -1.95 18.82
CA ASP A 264 -5.80 -3.32 18.46
C ASP A 264 -6.20 -4.35 19.53
N ALA A 265 -6.71 -3.89 20.68
CA ALA A 265 -7.20 -4.76 21.73
C ALA A 265 -8.50 -5.48 21.37
N ILE A 266 -9.20 -5.10 20.29
CA ILE A 266 -10.51 -5.65 19.93
C ILE A 266 -10.57 -6.01 18.44
N SER A 267 -10.80 -7.29 18.16
CA SER A 267 -11.08 -7.80 16.81
C SER A 267 -12.54 -7.52 16.44
N CYS A 268 -12.77 -6.52 15.59
CA CYS A 268 -14.09 -6.29 14.98
C CYS A 268 -14.15 -6.99 13.61
N SER A 269 -14.62 -8.23 13.55
CA SER A 269 -14.97 -8.86 12.27
C SER A 269 -16.37 -8.41 11.84
N GLU A 270 -16.52 -7.78 10.68
CA GLU A 270 -17.82 -7.40 10.12
C GLU A 270 -18.53 -8.63 9.53
N SER A 271 -19.71 -8.98 10.06
CA SER A 271 -20.61 -10.00 9.51
C SER A 271 -21.52 -9.43 8.41
N THR A 272 -22.23 -10.29 7.67
CA THR A 272 -23.24 -9.85 6.68
C THR A 272 -24.42 -9.11 7.31
N GLU A 273 -24.81 -9.46 8.53
CA GLU A 273 -25.82 -8.72 9.31
C GLU A 273 -25.35 -7.30 9.64
N ASP A 274 -24.04 -7.12 9.87
CA ASP A 274 -23.45 -5.80 10.09
C ASP A 274 -23.61 -4.89 8.88
N LYS A 275 -23.63 -5.41 7.65
CA LYS A 275 -23.75 -4.58 6.44
C LYS A 275 -25.10 -3.86 6.36
N ALA A 276 -26.21 -4.55 6.67
CA ALA A 276 -27.53 -3.93 6.68
C ALA A 276 -27.66 -2.92 7.82
N ALA A 277 -27.21 -3.30 9.03
CA ALA A 277 -27.20 -2.41 10.19
C ALA A 277 -26.34 -1.15 9.94
N ARG A 278 -25.20 -1.31 9.26
CA ARG A 278 -24.32 -0.21 8.86
C ARG A 278 -25.01 0.77 7.91
N ILE A 279 -25.74 0.28 6.90
CA ILE A 279 -26.49 1.15 5.98
C ILE A 279 -27.57 1.94 6.73
N VAL A 280 -28.30 1.29 7.64
CA VAL A 280 -29.33 1.95 8.45
C VAL A 280 -28.72 3.04 9.34
N GLU A 281 -27.62 2.74 10.04
CA GLU A 281 -26.91 3.74 10.85
C GLU A 281 -26.36 4.88 9.98
N GLY A 282 -25.77 4.56 8.83
CA GLY A 282 -25.26 5.56 7.89
C GLY A 282 -26.34 6.50 7.37
N LYS A 283 -27.52 5.98 7.04
CA LYS A 283 -28.69 6.81 6.67
C LYS A 283 -29.11 7.72 7.83
N SER A 284 -29.26 7.16 9.03
CA SER A 284 -29.62 7.94 10.22
C SER A 284 -28.59 9.04 10.50
N TYR A 285 -27.31 8.72 10.40
CA TYR A 285 -26.21 9.68 10.58
C TYR A 285 -26.26 10.81 9.56
N MET A 286 -26.43 10.48 8.28
CA MET A 286 -26.49 11.46 7.20
C MET A 286 -27.70 12.39 7.34
N LEU A 287 -28.85 11.90 7.81
CA LEU A 287 -30.02 12.75 8.14
C LEU A 287 -29.67 13.76 9.23
N SER A 288 -29.09 13.30 10.35
CA SER A 288 -28.69 14.19 11.45
C SER A 288 -27.62 15.19 11.03
N LEU A 289 -26.66 14.77 10.20
CA LEU A 289 -25.62 15.67 9.70
C LEU A 289 -26.19 16.72 8.73
N ALA A 290 -27.15 16.34 7.88
CA ALA A 290 -27.85 17.26 6.99
C ALA A 290 -28.66 18.30 7.77
N GLU A 291 -29.39 17.88 8.80
CA GLU A 291 -30.10 18.78 9.70
C GLU A 291 -29.15 19.77 10.38
N PHE A 292 -28.04 19.26 10.94
CA PHE A 292 -27.03 20.10 11.58
C PHE A 292 -26.37 21.10 10.62
N ALA A 293 -26.14 20.69 9.37
CA ALA A 293 -25.53 21.53 8.33
C ALA A 293 -26.55 22.38 7.56
N HIS A 294 -27.84 22.30 7.91
CA HIS A 294 -28.95 22.94 7.19
C HIS A 294 -29.02 22.59 5.69
N ILE A 295 -28.62 21.36 5.33
CA ILE A 295 -28.68 20.83 3.97
C ILE A 295 -30.04 20.16 3.75
N LYS A 296 -30.76 20.57 2.72
CA LYS A 296 -32.10 20.04 2.43
C LYS A 296 -32.01 18.76 1.61
N LEU A 297 -32.53 17.68 2.19
CA LEU A 297 -32.78 16.43 1.47
C LEU A 297 -34.22 16.37 0.97
N ASN A 298 -34.45 15.53 -0.04
CA ASN A 298 -35.77 15.19 -0.53
C ASN A 298 -36.61 14.60 0.62
N GLN A 299 -37.75 15.23 0.93
CA GLN A 299 -38.57 14.87 2.09
C GLN A 299 -39.27 13.51 1.95
N LEU A 300 -39.60 13.11 0.72
CA LEU A 300 -40.33 11.87 0.47
C LEU A 300 -39.38 10.68 0.32
N ASP A 301 -38.22 10.91 -0.27
CA ASP A 301 -37.21 9.87 -0.48
C ASP A 301 -35.81 10.44 -0.28
N PRO A 302 -35.31 10.54 0.97
CA PRO A 302 -34.06 11.23 1.31
C PRO A 302 -32.79 10.50 0.87
N PHE A 303 -32.89 9.30 0.28
CA PHE A 303 -31.74 8.51 -0.15
C PHE A 303 -31.96 7.93 -1.54
N ILE A 304 -30.89 7.84 -2.32
CA ILE A 304 -30.92 7.26 -3.66
C ILE A 304 -29.79 6.23 -3.82
N GLU A 305 -30.10 5.12 -4.48
CA GLU A 305 -29.12 4.12 -4.89
C GLU A 305 -29.19 3.93 -6.41
N TYR A 306 -28.07 4.19 -7.08
CA TYR A 306 -27.96 3.97 -8.52
C TYR A 306 -27.61 2.51 -8.79
N LYS A 307 -28.57 1.76 -9.35
CA LYS A 307 -28.42 0.33 -9.60
C LYS A 307 -27.63 0.03 -10.87
N SER A 308 -27.58 0.98 -11.82
CA SER A 308 -26.86 0.83 -13.08
C SER A 308 -25.96 2.03 -13.38
N LYS A 309 -24.92 1.80 -14.21
CA LYS A 309 -24.02 2.86 -14.69
C LYS A 309 -24.75 3.89 -15.58
N ALA A 310 -25.85 3.50 -16.23
CA ALA A 310 -26.64 4.39 -17.07
C ALA A 310 -27.43 5.43 -16.26
N GLU A 311 -27.83 5.08 -15.04
CA GLU A 311 -28.58 5.95 -14.14
C GLU A 311 -27.67 6.77 -13.22
N CYS A 312 -26.41 6.35 -13.06
CA CYS A 312 -25.46 6.93 -12.12
C CYS A 312 -24.80 8.20 -12.70
N PRO A 313 -24.84 9.34 -11.99
CA PRO A 313 -24.08 10.54 -12.36
C PRO A 313 -22.59 10.24 -12.59
N HIS A 314 -21.96 10.99 -13.49
CA HIS A 314 -20.57 10.74 -13.90
C HIS A 314 -19.56 10.81 -12.73
N ASP A 315 -19.86 11.59 -11.69
CA ASP A 315 -19.04 11.73 -10.47
C ASP A 315 -19.39 10.71 -9.37
N GLN A 316 -20.33 9.80 -9.62
CA GLN A 316 -20.84 8.84 -8.64
C GLN A 316 -20.57 7.38 -9.07
N CYS A 317 -20.81 6.46 -8.14
CA CYS A 317 -20.56 5.03 -8.29
C CYS A 317 -21.85 4.23 -8.08
N CYS A 318 -22.11 3.26 -8.96
CA CYS A 318 -23.23 2.34 -8.80
C CYS A 318 -23.09 1.47 -7.55
N GLY A 319 -24.22 1.10 -6.92
CA GLY A 319 -24.24 0.27 -5.69
C GLY A 319 -23.84 1.03 -4.41
N ARG A 320 -23.80 2.37 -4.48
CA ARG A 320 -23.64 3.25 -3.31
C ARG A 320 -24.96 3.91 -2.98
N VAL A 321 -25.18 4.16 -1.69
CA VAL A 321 -26.38 4.80 -1.16
C VAL A 321 -26.03 6.25 -0.81
N TYR A 322 -26.51 7.18 -1.62
CA TYR A 322 -26.27 8.63 -1.52
C TYR A 322 -27.44 9.33 -0.81
N ALA A 323 -27.18 10.53 -0.30
CA ALA A 323 -28.26 11.44 0.05
C ALA A 323 -28.97 11.89 -1.23
N ASN A 324 -30.30 11.93 -1.22
CA ASN A 324 -31.09 12.50 -2.30
C ASN A 324 -31.41 13.93 -1.92
N TYR A 325 -30.66 14.89 -2.49
CA TYR A 325 -30.80 16.30 -2.14
C TYR A 325 -32.08 16.91 -2.74
N ASP A 326 -32.62 17.94 -2.08
CA ASP A 326 -33.69 18.74 -2.67
C ASP A 326 -33.22 19.41 -3.98
N LYS A 327 -34.13 19.64 -4.93
CA LYS A 327 -33.78 20.23 -6.24
C LYS A 327 -33.13 21.61 -6.13
N THR A 328 -33.38 22.33 -5.05
CA THR A 328 -32.81 23.65 -4.79
C THR A 328 -31.47 23.61 -4.04
N GLU A 329 -31.11 22.45 -3.49
CA GLU A 329 -29.90 22.27 -2.70
C GLU A 329 -28.67 22.15 -3.61
N LYS A 330 -27.61 22.88 -3.25
CA LYS A 330 -26.33 22.88 -3.98
C LYS A 330 -25.21 22.28 -3.16
N LEU A 331 -25.36 22.21 -1.84
CA LEU A 331 -24.37 21.67 -0.94
C LEU A 331 -24.56 20.16 -0.81
N LYS A 332 -23.43 19.44 -0.78
CA LYS A 332 -23.39 17.99 -0.55
C LYS A 332 -22.89 17.72 0.87
N LEU A 333 -23.29 16.58 1.43
CA LEU A 333 -22.67 16.06 2.64
C LEU A 333 -21.27 15.56 2.30
N THR A 334 -20.23 16.12 2.93
CA THR A 334 -18.83 15.81 2.62
C THR A 334 -18.07 15.17 3.78
N GLU A 335 -16.94 14.54 3.47
CA GLU A 335 -15.96 14.05 4.44
C GLU A 335 -15.47 15.15 5.38
N THR A 336 -15.32 16.39 4.91
CA THR A 336 -14.98 17.54 5.77
C THR A 336 -16.08 17.80 6.82
N MET A 337 -17.36 17.79 6.44
CA MET A 337 -18.47 17.97 7.39
C MET A 337 -18.52 16.84 8.43
N MET A 338 -18.36 15.60 7.98
CA MET A 338 -18.26 14.44 8.85
C MET A 338 -17.06 14.53 9.80
N THR A 339 -15.91 15.02 9.31
CA THR A 339 -14.70 15.21 10.13
C THR A 339 -14.93 16.22 11.23
N ARG A 340 -15.60 17.35 10.93
CA ARG A 340 -15.98 18.36 11.95
C ARG A 340 -16.88 17.76 13.02
N ASP A 341 -17.87 16.97 12.61
CA ASP A 341 -18.78 16.31 13.54
C ASP A 341 -18.08 15.25 14.41
N LEU A 342 -17.17 14.45 13.83
CA LEU A 342 -16.34 13.50 14.57
C LEU A 342 -15.45 14.20 15.59
N LEU A 343 -14.80 15.31 15.24
CA LEU A 343 -13.96 16.08 16.16
C LEU A 343 -14.76 16.73 17.30
N ARG A 344 -16.00 17.14 17.03
CA ARG A 344 -16.92 17.62 18.07
C ARG A 344 -17.31 16.49 19.04
N THR A 345 -17.54 15.30 18.52
CA THR A 345 -18.01 14.14 19.31
C THR A 345 -16.87 13.44 20.05
N TYR A 346 -15.69 13.37 19.42
CA TYR A 346 -14.50 12.69 19.90
C TYR A 346 -13.30 13.66 19.87
N PRO A 347 -13.29 14.68 20.75
CA PRO A 347 -12.24 15.68 20.75
C PRO A 347 -10.86 15.08 20.96
N ILE A 348 -9.88 15.56 20.21
CA ILE A 348 -8.48 15.18 20.43
C ILE A 348 -7.99 15.90 21.68
N ASN A 349 -7.47 15.15 22.66
CA ASN A 349 -7.02 15.70 23.94
C ASN A 349 -5.64 16.35 23.79
N SER A 350 -5.60 17.49 23.11
CA SER A 350 -4.41 18.29 22.84
C SER A 350 -4.71 19.77 23.11
N SER A 351 -3.70 20.50 23.60
CA SER A 351 -3.74 21.95 23.70
C SER A 351 -3.47 22.66 22.37
N ASN A 352 -3.05 21.91 21.34
CA ASN A 352 -2.68 22.47 20.05
C ASN A 352 -3.91 22.79 19.21
N ASN A 353 -3.71 23.68 18.24
CA ASN A 353 -4.69 23.94 17.21
C ASN A 353 -4.96 22.66 16.38
N ILE A 354 -6.24 22.29 16.29
CA ILE A 354 -6.71 21.18 15.46
C ILE A 354 -7.46 21.79 14.31
N ASP A 355 -7.00 21.52 13.09
CA ASP A 355 -7.62 22.06 11.89
C ASP A 355 -7.86 20.97 10.83
N ILE A 356 -8.76 21.25 9.90
CA ILE A 356 -9.13 20.35 8.82
C ILE A 356 -8.67 20.96 7.51
N ILE A 357 -7.84 20.23 6.78
CA ILE A 357 -7.55 20.55 5.38
C ILE A 357 -8.78 20.15 4.57
N ASP A 358 -9.45 21.15 4.00
CA ASP A 358 -10.65 20.99 3.18
C ASP A 358 -10.27 21.09 1.70
N THR A 359 -9.70 20.01 1.16
CA THR A 359 -9.26 19.99 -0.24
C THR A 359 -10.46 19.92 -1.17
N LEU A 360 -10.55 20.88 -2.08
CA LEU A 360 -11.61 20.95 -3.09
C LEU A 360 -11.42 19.89 -4.20
N ALA A 361 -12.53 19.43 -4.77
CA ALA A 361 -12.50 18.60 -5.97
C ALA A 361 -11.93 19.38 -7.17
N GLN A 362 -11.00 18.79 -7.91
CA GLN A 362 -10.37 19.44 -9.07
C GLN A 362 -10.82 18.76 -10.35
N LYS A 363 -11.46 19.52 -11.27
CA LYS A 363 -11.94 19.01 -12.57
C LYS A 363 -12.82 17.76 -12.45
N GLY A 364 -13.65 17.68 -11.42
CA GLY A 364 -14.52 16.52 -11.16
C GLY A 364 -13.80 15.30 -10.57
N VAL A 365 -12.51 15.40 -10.23
CA VAL A 365 -11.76 14.34 -9.55
C VAL A 365 -11.79 14.59 -8.05
N ARG A 366 -12.23 13.55 -7.30
CA ARG A 366 -12.29 13.59 -5.84
C ARG A 366 -10.89 13.78 -5.22
N PRO A 367 -10.78 14.52 -4.11
CA PRO A 367 -9.54 14.59 -3.34
C PRO A 367 -9.02 13.21 -2.93
N ASN A 368 -7.71 13.08 -2.81
CA ASN A 368 -7.03 11.88 -2.36
C ASN A 368 -5.86 12.22 -1.43
N THR A 369 -5.20 11.20 -0.88
CA THR A 369 -4.05 11.39 0.04
C THR A 369 -2.98 12.33 -0.53
N ALA A 370 -2.71 12.28 -1.83
CA ALA A 370 -1.70 13.15 -2.43
C ALA A 370 -2.17 14.62 -2.43
N THR A 371 -3.39 14.90 -2.91
CA THR A 371 -3.89 16.28 -2.97
C THR A 371 -4.07 16.89 -1.57
N THR A 372 -4.55 16.12 -0.60
CA THR A 372 -4.72 16.62 0.78
C THR A 372 -3.38 16.83 1.48
N SER A 373 -2.40 15.96 1.25
CA SER A 373 -1.03 16.14 1.79
C SER A 373 -0.30 17.31 1.14
N ARG A 374 -0.53 17.56 -0.16
CA ARG A 374 0.00 18.73 -0.86
C ARG A 374 -0.52 20.02 -0.21
N ASP A 375 -1.83 20.12 0.01
CA ASP A 375 -2.43 21.33 0.59
C ASP A 375 -1.97 21.53 2.06
N ALA A 376 -1.81 20.44 2.82
CA ALA A 376 -1.19 20.49 4.15
C ALA A 376 0.28 20.97 4.10
N ALA A 377 1.05 20.50 3.12
CA ALA A 377 2.43 20.90 2.92
C ALA A 377 2.55 22.38 2.52
N GLU A 378 1.69 22.86 1.62
CA GLU A 378 1.63 24.28 1.22
C GLU A 378 1.42 25.17 2.45
N ARG A 379 0.48 24.81 3.33
CA ARG A 379 0.24 25.54 4.59
C ARG A 379 1.45 25.54 5.53
N LEU A 380 2.12 24.40 5.70
CA LEU A 380 3.32 24.32 6.52
C LEU A 380 4.45 25.21 5.94
N ILE A 381 4.62 25.18 4.62
CA ILE A 381 5.64 25.98 3.93
C ILE A 381 5.34 27.47 4.03
N GLU A 382 4.07 27.89 3.94
CA GLU A 382 3.67 29.26 4.18
C GLU A 382 4.10 29.73 5.59
N LYS A 383 3.81 28.94 6.63
CA LYS A 383 4.26 29.24 8.01
C LYS A 383 5.79 29.35 8.13
N ILE A 384 6.53 28.50 7.41
CA ILE A 384 8.00 28.57 7.35
C ILE A 384 8.44 29.88 6.69
N MET A 385 7.83 30.25 5.56
CA MET A 385 8.19 31.45 4.80
C MET A 385 7.85 32.75 5.54
N THR A 386 6.80 32.75 6.38
CA THR A 386 6.45 33.89 7.24
C THR A 386 7.33 34.00 8.49
N GLY A 387 8.28 33.09 8.68
CA GLY A 387 9.23 33.12 9.80
C GLY A 387 8.70 32.53 11.10
N THR A 388 7.56 31.83 11.09
CA THR A 388 6.93 31.24 12.28
C THR A 388 7.87 30.34 13.08
N TYR A 389 8.80 29.65 12.40
CA TYR A 389 9.73 28.69 13.02
C TYR A 389 11.18 29.20 13.14
N GLY A 390 11.42 30.50 12.88
CA GLY A 390 12.76 31.08 12.91
C GLY A 390 13.77 30.34 12.01
N GLU A 391 14.93 29.98 12.57
CA GLU A 391 16.03 29.34 11.86
C GLU A 391 15.88 27.82 11.66
N LYS A 392 14.78 27.21 12.14
CA LYS A 392 14.58 25.77 12.01
C LYS A 392 14.46 25.35 10.54
N LYS A 393 15.29 24.39 10.12
CA LYS A 393 15.29 23.86 8.74
C LYS A 393 14.84 22.40 8.61
N ALA A 394 14.86 21.63 9.68
CA ALA A 394 14.49 20.22 9.66
C ALA A 394 13.19 20.00 10.44
N PHE A 395 12.18 19.42 9.78
CA PHE A 395 10.86 19.19 10.36
C PHE A 395 10.52 17.70 10.33
N SER A 396 9.86 17.23 11.39
CA SER A 396 9.28 15.89 11.47
C SER A 396 7.76 15.95 11.58
N ILE A 397 7.06 15.18 10.75
CA ILE A 397 5.60 15.09 10.72
C ILE A 397 5.19 13.68 11.12
N LEU A 398 4.33 13.58 12.13
CA LEU A 398 3.68 12.31 12.47
C LEU A 398 2.46 12.12 11.57
N PHE A 399 2.48 11.12 10.70
CA PHE A 399 1.38 10.83 9.78
C PHE A 399 0.58 9.61 10.25
N CYS A 400 -0.61 9.86 10.76
CA CYS A 400 -1.49 8.85 11.33
C CYS A 400 -2.43 8.25 10.28
N SER A 401 -2.33 6.94 10.07
CA SER A 401 -3.16 6.14 9.17
C SER A 401 -3.52 4.79 9.81
N ASN A 402 -3.75 3.76 8.99
CA ASN A 402 -4.00 2.40 9.42
C ASN A 402 -3.47 1.40 8.40
N ASN A 403 -3.08 0.22 8.86
CA ASN A 403 -2.64 -0.83 7.95
C ASN A 403 -3.84 -1.49 7.22
N PRO A 404 -3.67 -1.84 5.93
CA PRO A 404 -2.41 -1.90 5.15
C PRO A 404 -1.93 -0.59 4.49
N TYR A 405 -2.60 0.54 4.73
CA TYR A 405 -2.39 1.77 3.97
C TYR A 405 -1.22 2.66 4.43
N THR A 406 -0.67 2.42 5.63
CA THR A 406 0.26 3.35 6.31
C THR A 406 1.48 3.69 5.45
N GLU A 407 2.22 2.69 5.01
CA GLU A 407 3.45 2.93 4.24
C GLU A 407 3.15 3.60 2.89
N ARG A 408 2.13 3.12 2.16
CA ARG A 408 1.76 3.71 0.86
C ARG A 408 1.38 5.18 1.01
N GLN A 409 0.52 5.50 1.96
CA GLN A 409 0.05 6.87 2.18
C GLN A 409 1.19 7.79 2.63
N THR A 410 2.11 7.28 3.45
CA THR A 410 3.31 8.01 3.87
C THR A 410 4.21 8.34 2.68
N LEU A 411 4.46 7.37 1.79
CA LEU A 411 5.24 7.61 0.57
C LEU A 411 4.58 8.64 -0.34
N ALA A 412 3.26 8.53 -0.56
CA ALA A 412 2.51 9.50 -1.36
C ALA A 412 2.55 10.91 -0.74
N ALA A 413 2.38 11.02 0.58
CA ALA A 413 2.48 12.30 1.29
C ALA A 413 3.89 12.89 1.20
N GLN A 414 4.93 12.07 1.37
CA GLN A 414 6.33 12.52 1.30
C GLN A 414 6.69 13.04 -0.09
N GLN A 415 6.21 12.37 -1.15
CA GLN A 415 6.39 12.86 -2.53
C GLN A 415 5.78 14.25 -2.70
N GLN A 416 4.57 14.48 -2.22
CA GLN A 416 3.90 15.77 -2.34
C GLN A 416 4.59 16.87 -1.52
N VAL A 417 5.06 16.54 -0.31
CA VAL A 417 5.90 17.46 0.47
C VAL A 417 7.18 17.84 -0.27
N ASN A 418 7.85 16.87 -0.90
CA ASN A 418 9.05 17.12 -1.70
C ASN A 418 8.76 18.02 -2.92
N GLU A 419 7.64 17.79 -3.61
CA GLU A 419 7.19 18.62 -4.73
C GLU A 419 6.92 20.06 -4.30
N VAL A 420 6.24 20.27 -3.17
CA VAL A 420 5.97 21.61 -2.63
C VAL A 420 7.26 22.29 -2.18
N LEU A 421 8.16 21.58 -1.48
CA LEU A 421 9.49 22.10 -1.12
C LEU A 421 10.28 22.56 -2.35
N LYS A 422 10.23 21.79 -3.44
CA LYS A 422 10.89 22.13 -4.71
C LYS A 422 10.25 23.34 -5.37
N LYS A 423 8.91 23.38 -5.45
CA LYS A 423 8.13 24.49 -6.01
C LYS A 423 8.49 25.84 -5.37
N HIS A 424 8.75 25.85 -4.07
CA HIS A 424 9.09 27.07 -3.31
C HIS A 424 10.60 27.28 -3.10
N HIS A 425 11.47 26.54 -3.80
CA HIS A 425 12.93 26.62 -3.67
C HIS A 425 13.43 26.45 -2.23
N MET A 426 12.73 25.66 -1.42
CA MET A 426 13.03 25.45 -0.01
C MET A 426 14.15 24.43 0.18
N ILE A 427 14.27 23.45 -0.73
CA ILE A 427 15.36 22.47 -0.73
C ILE A 427 16.72 23.19 -0.88
N ASP A 428 16.80 24.14 -1.81
CA ASP A 428 18.01 24.94 -2.07
C ASP A 428 18.43 25.79 -0.86
N LYS A 429 17.46 26.14 -0.02
CA LYS A 429 17.66 26.86 1.26
C LYS A 429 17.92 25.93 2.45
N GLY A 430 18.15 24.65 2.20
CA GLY A 430 18.51 23.64 3.21
C GLY A 430 17.33 23.06 4.01
N TYR A 431 16.08 23.36 3.64
CA TYR A 431 14.92 22.82 4.34
C TYR A 431 14.70 21.33 4.04
N ARG A 432 14.31 20.58 5.07
CA ARG A 432 14.01 19.15 5.00
C ARG A 432 12.78 18.85 5.84
N ILE A 433 11.82 18.13 5.26
CA ILE A 433 10.62 17.69 5.96
C ILE A 433 10.55 16.18 5.81
N LYS A 434 10.49 15.47 6.94
CA LYS A 434 10.36 14.01 6.99
C LYS A 434 9.00 13.63 7.55
N ILE A 435 8.28 12.79 6.81
CA ILE A 435 7.03 12.19 7.26
C ILE A 435 7.31 10.80 7.85
N GLU A 436 6.73 10.53 9.00
CA GLU A 436 6.73 9.21 9.62
C GLU A 436 5.31 8.66 9.71
N GLY A 437 5.06 7.57 8.98
CA GLY A 437 3.80 6.85 9.01
C GLY A 437 3.65 6.02 10.27
N VAL A 438 2.50 6.13 10.92
CA VAL A 438 2.08 5.29 12.04
C VAL A 438 0.64 4.85 11.84
N GLY A 439 0.27 3.71 12.42
CA GLY A 439 -1.07 3.18 12.25
C GLY A 439 -1.33 1.94 13.09
N TYR A 440 -2.60 1.66 13.32
CA TYR A 440 -3.04 0.44 13.99
C TYR A 440 -3.04 -0.77 13.06
N SER A 441 -3.15 -1.96 13.65
CA SER A 441 -3.13 -3.23 12.92
C SER A 441 -4.27 -3.33 11.90
N CYS A 442 -4.04 -4.13 10.86
CA CYS A 442 -5.02 -4.31 9.79
C CYS A 442 -6.26 -5.09 10.28
N SER A 443 -7.43 -4.45 10.19
CA SER A 443 -8.73 -5.11 10.35
C SER A 443 -9.42 -5.41 9.02
N GLU A 444 -8.73 -5.18 7.90
CA GLU A 444 -9.26 -5.36 6.55
C GLU A 444 -9.16 -6.81 6.09
N SER A 445 -10.02 -7.21 5.15
CA SER A 445 -10.00 -8.53 4.55
C SER A 445 -8.75 -8.76 3.69
N LEU A 446 -8.35 -10.03 3.54
CA LEU A 446 -7.11 -10.43 2.87
C LEU A 446 -6.99 -9.88 1.43
N ASN A 447 -8.12 -9.80 0.73
CA ASN A 447 -8.19 -9.23 -0.61
C ASN A 447 -7.82 -7.74 -0.64
N ILE A 448 -8.17 -6.97 0.40
CA ILE A 448 -7.77 -5.57 0.56
C ILE A 448 -6.25 -5.48 0.80
N VAL A 449 -5.72 -6.33 1.68
CA VAL A 449 -4.27 -6.41 1.96
C VAL A 449 -3.49 -6.70 0.68
N HIS A 450 -3.99 -7.62 -0.14
CA HIS A 450 -3.38 -7.96 -1.42
C HIS A 450 -3.43 -6.81 -2.43
N ALA A 451 -4.59 -6.20 -2.65
CA ALA A 451 -4.72 -5.03 -3.53
C ALA A 451 -3.81 -3.87 -3.09
N GLU A 452 -3.67 -3.66 -1.78
CA GLU A 452 -2.86 -2.59 -1.24
C GLU A 452 -1.35 -2.85 -1.40
N LEU A 453 -0.90 -4.11 -1.37
CA LEU A 453 0.48 -4.44 -1.76
C LEU A 453 0.78 -3.96 -3.19
N GLY A 454 -0.13 -4.21 -4.13
CA GLY A 454 0.01 -3.72 -5.51
C GLY A 454 0.17 -2.20 -5.56
N ALA A 455 -0.67 -1.48 -4.82
CA ALA A 455 -0.61 -0.02 -4.75
C ALA A 455 0.66 0.50 -4.05
N LEU A 456 1.11 -0.17 -2.98
CA LEU A 456 2.35 0.13 -2.29
C LEU A 456 3.57 -0.03 -3.20
N MET A 457 3.61 -1.10 -4.01
CA MET A 457 4.69 -1.34 -4.96
C MET A 457 4.78 -0.24 -6.02
N ALA A 458 3.65 0.32 -6.44
CA ALA A 458 3.65 1.49 -7.33
C ALA A 458 4.28 2.73 -6.67
N GLU A 459 3.97 3.01 -5.41
CA GLU A 459 4.57 4.14 -4.68
C GLU A 459 6.06 3.93 -4.39
N LYS A 460 6.47 2.70 -4.05
CA LYS A 460 7.88 2.32 -3.90
C LYS A 460 8.65 2.49 -5.21
N TRP A 461 8.06 2.10 -6.34
CA TRP A 461 8.68 2.28 -7.66
C TRP A 461 8.82 3.76 -8.02
N LYS A 462 7.78 4.59 -7.79
CA LYS A 462 7.85 6.05 -8.03
C LYS A 462 8.96 6.71 -7.21
N ALA A 463 9.05 6.37 -5.92
CA ALA A 463 10.10 6.86 -5.04
C ALA A 463 11.49 6.44 -5.57
N ALA A 464 11.67 5.17 -5.93
CA ALA A 464 12.91 4.67 -6.51
C ALA A 464 13.29 5.38 -7.82
N MET A 465 12.33 5.62 -8.72
CA MET A 465 12.60 6.29 -9.99
C MET A 465 12.92 7.78 -9.82
N THR A 466 12.37 8.42 -8.80
CA THR A 466 12.73 9.80 -8.44
C THR A 466 14.22 9.88 -8.09
N ASP A 467 14.71 8.94 -7.28
CA ASP A 467 16.13 8.84 -6.94
C ASP A 467 17.00 8.51 -8.18
N VAL A 468 16.56 7.59 -9.04
CA VAL A 468 17.26 7.23 -10.29
C VAL A 468 17.40 8.45 -11.21
N ILE A 469 16.32 9.20 -11.44
CA ILE A 469 16.34 10.39 -12.29
C ILE A 469 17.27 11.46 -11.69
N HIS A 470 17.21 11.68 -10.38
CA HIS A 470 18.04 12.70 -9.72
C HIS A 470 19.52 12.35 -9.65
N VAL A 471 19.86 11.09 -9.36
CA VAL A 471 21.25 10.65 -9.14
C VAL A 471 21.95 10.28 -10.45
N SER A 472 21.24 9.66 -11.39
CA SER A 472 21.85 9.12 -12.61
C SER A 472 21.56 9.91 -13.88
N GLN A 473 20.65 10.90 -13.83
CA GLN A 473 20.14 11.64 -15.00
C GLN A 473 19.57 10.75 -16.11
N ARG A 474 19.28 9.48 -15.81
CA ARG A 474 18.69 8.53 -16.76
C ARG A 474 17.17 8.56 -16.65
N THR A 475 16.51 8.52 -17.80
CA THR A 475 15.06 8.31 -17.87
C THR A 475 14.73 6.84 -17.57
N PRO A 476 13.57 6.57 -16.96
CA PRO A 476 13.12 5.19 -16.81
C PRO A 476 13.01 4.46 -18.15
N LYS A 477 13.37 3.17 -18.20
CA LYS A 477 13.22 2.33 -19.40
C LYS A 477 11.76 2.21 -19.86
N ARG A 478 10.84 2.17 -18.89
CA ARG A 478 9.40 2.02 -19.11
C ARG A 478 8.68 3.14 -18.40
N ASP A 479 7.63 3.64 -19.03
CA ASP A 479 6.74 4.59 -18.40
C ASP A 479 5.85 3.89 -17.37
N LEU A 480 5.53 4.60 -16.28
CA LEU A 480 4.69 4.05 -15.21
C LEU A 480 3.33 3.56 -15.76
N SER A 481 2.73 4.28 -16.72
CA SER A 481 1.42 3.90 -17.27
C SER A 481 1.45 2.53 -17.96
N SER A 482 2.59 2.12 -18.51
CA SER A 482 2.76 0.80 -19.12
C SER A 482 2.86 -0.34 -18.10
N LEU A 483 3.18 -0.02 -16.85
CA LEU A 483 3.40 -0.99 -15.78
C LEU A 483 2.16 -1.18 -14.89
N LEU A 484 1.33 -0.14 -14.75
CA LEU A 484 0.14 -0.18 -13.90
C LEU A 484 -1.01 -0.92 -14.56
N PHE A 485 -1.71 -1.76 -13.78
CA PHE A 485 -2.85 -2.55 -14.28
C PHE A 485 -3.93 -1.68 -14.93
N GLN A 486 -4.20 -0.50 -14.37
CA GLN A 486 -5.30 0.37 -14.82
C GLN A 486 -5.07 1.04 -16.18
N THR A 487 -3.81 1.13 -16.62
CA THR A 487 -3.41 1.92 -17.78
C THR A 487 -2.64 1.11 -18.82
N ARG A 488 -2.12 -0.06 -18.45
CA ARG A 488 -1.41 -0.93 -19.38
C ARG A 488 -2.35 -1.49 -20.45
N ASN A 489 -1.80 -1.75 -21.62
CA ASN A 489 -2.57 -2.29 -22.73
C ASN A 489 -2.95 -3.76 -22.47
N HIS A 490 -4.25 -4.06 -22.36
CA HIS A 490 -4.78 -5.41 -22.17
C HIS A 490 -5.13 -6.14 -23.49
N SER A 491 -5.07 -5.45 -24.64
CA SER A 491 -5.55 -5.96 -25.92
C SER A 491 -4.56 -6.84 -26.68
N ALA A 492 -3.38 -7.10 -26.10
CA ALA A 492 -2.36 -7.85 -26.77
C ALA A 492 -2.66 -9.36 -26.65
N ALA A 493 -2.88 -10.01 -27.79
CA ALA A 493 -3.34 -11.40 -27.86
C ALA A 493 -2.35 -12.36 -27.18
N VAL A 494 -2.88 -13.19 -26.28
CA VAL A 494 -2.17 -14.35 -25.74
C VAL A 494 -2.23 -15.44 -26.80
N PRO A 495 -1.11 -15.86 -27.42
CA PRO A 495 -1.09 -17.06 -28.24
C PRO A 495 -1.46 -18.26 -27.37
N GLU A 496 -2.30 -19.14 -27.91
CA GLU A 496 -2.71 -20.41 -27.29
C GLU A 496 -1.52 -21.31 -26.92
#